data_AF-A0A7C3CDT5-F1
#
_entry.id   AF-A0A7C3CDT5-F1
#
_cell.length_a   1.000
_cell.length_b   1.000
_cell.length_c   1.000
_cell.angle_alpha   90.00
_cell.angle_beta   90.00
_cell.angle_gamma   90.00
#
_symmetry.space_group_name_H-M   'P 1'
#
loop_
_entity.id
_entity.type
_entity.pdbx_description
1 polymer ?
#
loop_
_entity_poly.entity_id
_entity_poly.type
_entity_poly.pdbx_seq_one_letter_code
_entity_poly.pdbx_strand_id
1 'polypeptide(L)'
;MGGVTIKGNPLTTIGEHVAVGSQAPDAELIANDLSKVKLSDASGKVRLLSVVPSLDTGICHAQTKRFNDEAAKYTDVEFMTISAEHPFNQKRWVTNES
;
A
#
# COMPACT_ATOMS: atom_id res chain seq x y z
N MET A 1 -10.46 -10.76 14.09
CA MET A 1 -10.53 -9.41 14.68
C MET A 1 -9.14 -9.04 15.19
N GLY A 2 -8.39 -8.26 14.42
CA GLY A 2 -7.10 -7.70 14.87
C GLY A 2 -7.36 -6.26 15.32
N GLY A 3 -7.32 -6.01 16.61
CA GLY A 3 -7.58 -4.67 17.15
C GLY A 3 -6.43 -3.73 16.82
N VAL A 4 -6.62 -2.86 15.83
CA VAL A 4 -5.71 -1.73 15.58
C VAL A 4 -6.01 -0.67 16.63
N THR A 5 -4.99 -0.07 17.24
CA THR A 5 -5.15 1.06 18.16
C THR A 5 -4.50 2.31 17.60
N ILE A 6 -5.14 3.47 17.71
CA ILE A 6 -4.50 4.77 17.46
C ILE A 6 -4.44 5.52 18.79
N LYS A 7 -3.22 5.82 19.25
CA LYS A 7 -2.95 6.50 20.53
C LYS A 7 -3.67 5.83 21.72
N GLY A 8 -3.70 4.49 21.73
CA GLY A 8 -4.36 3.69 22.76
C GLY A 8 -5.86 3.50 22.59
N ASN A 9 -6.51 4.19 21.63
CA ASN A 9 -7.93 4.01 21.36
C ASN A 9 -8.15 2.88 20.35
N PRO A 10 -8.98 1.87 20.66
CA PRO A 10 -9.27 0.77 19.75
C PRO A 10 -10.07 1.27 18.54
N LEU A 11 -9.73 0.75 17.37
CA LEU A 11 -10.43 0.98 16.11
C LEU A 11 -10.96 -0.34 15.56
N THR A 12 -12.19 -0.28 15.06
CA THR A 12 -12.80 -1.41 14.37
C THR A 12 -12.32 -1.43 12.92
N THR A 13 -11.67 -2.53 12.52
CA THR A 13 -11.38 -2.82 11.12
C THR A 13 -12.54 -3.57 10.48
N ILE A 14 -12.88 -3.25 9.24
CA ILE A 14 -13.88 -3.97 8.45
C ILE A 14 -13.18 -5.09 7.68
N GLY A 15 -13.83 -6.25 7.57
CA GLY A 15 -13.32 -7.40 6.83
C GLY A 15 -12.50 -8.37 7.70
N GLU A 16 -12.05 -9.44 7.07
CA GLU A 16 -11.27 -10.49 7.72
C GLU A 16 -9.76 -10.24 7.57
N HIS A 17 -9.00 -10.68 8.56
CA HIS A 17 -7.55 -10.63 8.51
C HIS A 17 -7.03 -11.70 7.53
N VAL A 18 -6.23 -11.30 6.55
CA VAL A 18 -5.64 -12.22 5.58
C VAL A 18 -4.55 -13.06 6.25
N ALA A 19 -4.72 -14.37 6.26
CA ALA A 19 -3.75 -15.29 6.86
C ALA A 19 -2.69 -15.73 5.85
N VAL A 20 -1.50 -16.09 6.32
CA VAL A 20 -0.46 -16.68 5.47
C VAL A 20 -0.99 -17.97 4.83
N GLY A 21 -0.81 -18.11 3.52
CA GLY A 21 -1.31 -19.24 2.74
C GLY A 21 -2.76 -19.12 2.28
N SER A 22 -3.51 -18.10 2.74
CA SER A 22 -4.82 -17.79 2.16
C SER A 22 -4.69 -17.05 0.83
N GLN A 23 -5.67 -17.25 -0.05
CA GLN A 23 -5.76 -16.49 -1.29
C GLN A 23 -6.04 -15.02 -0.97
N ALA A 24 -5.23 -14.11 -1.52
CA ALA A 24 -5.43 -12.68 -1.34
C ALA A 24 -6.79 -12.25 -1.92
N PRO A 25 -7.58 -11.43 -1.20
CA PRO A 25 -8.82 -10.90 -1.73
C PRO A 25 -8.55 -10.00 -2.94
N ASP A 26 -9.41 -10.07 -3.95
CA ASP A 26 -9.28 -9.19 -5.11
C ASP A 26 -9.79 -7.78 -4.75
N ALA A 27 -9.14 -6.77 -5.33
CA ALA A 27 -9.52 -5.38 -5.19
C ALA A 27 -9.18 -4.62 -6.48
N GLU A 28 -10.02 -3.65 -6.84
CA GLU A 28 -9.75 -2.69 -7.92
C GLU A 28 -9.31 -1.36 -7.28
N LEU A 29 -8.11 -0.92 -7.63
CA LEU A 29 -7.47 0.31 -7.16
C LEU A 29 -7.30 1.28 -8.33
N ILE A 30 -7.07 2.55 -7.99
CA ILE A 30 -6.77 3.60 -8.97
C ILE A 30 -5.30 4.00 -8.84
N ALA A 31 -4.56 3.87 -9.93
CA ALA A 31 -3.15 4.25 -10.00
C ALA A 31 -2.96 5.78 -10.14
N ASN A 32 -1.70 6.22 -10.02
CA ASN A 32 -1.32 7.64 -10.10
C ASN A 32 -1.59 8.30 -11.47
N ASP A 33 -1.76 7.50 -12.53
CA ASP A 33 -2.15 7.92 -13.87
C ASP A 33 -3.67 7.78 -14.13
N LEU A 34 -4.44 7.47 -13.08
CA LEU A 34 -5.89 7.21 -13.09
C LEU A 34 -6.30 5.89 -13.78
N SER A 35 -5.35 5.03 -14.14
CA SER A 35 -5.68 3.69 -14.62
C SER A 35 -6.25 2.85 -13.49
N LYS A 36 -7.10 1.88 -13.85
CA LYS A 36 -7.57 0.85 -12.93
C LYS A 36 -6.51 -0.24 -12.82
N VAL A 37 -6.25 -0.71 -11.60
CA VAL A 37 -5.33 -1.82 -11.32
C VAL A 37 -6.07 -2.84 -10.47
N LYS A 38 -6.12 -4.10 -10.88
CA LYS A 38 -6.65 -5.16 -10.04
C LYS A 38 -5.54 -5.92 -9.33
N LEU A 39 -5.83 -6.43 -8.15
CA LEU A 39 -4.91 -7.31 -7.43
C LEU A 39 -4.75 -8.66 -8.15
N SER A 40 -5.81 -9.11 -8.82
CA SER A 40 -5.81 -10.31 -9.68
C SER A 40 -4.94 -10.18 -10.95
N ASP A 41 -4.58 -8.97 -11.39
CA ASP A 41 -3.71 -8.76 -12.56
C ASP A 41 -2.24 -9.17 -12.30
N ALA A 42 -1.89 -9.48 -11.05
CA ALA A 42 -0.53 -9.85 -10.61
C ALA A 42 -0.11 -11.28 -10.99
N SER A 43 -0.90 -12.01 -11.79
CA SER A 43 -0.68 -13.45 -12.03
C SER A 43 0.76 -13.73 -12.49
N GLY A 44 1.45 -14.60 -11.74
CA GLY A 44 2.84 -14.99 -12.02
C GLY A 44 3.92 -14.04 -11.50
N LYS A 45 3.57 -12.95 -10.79
CA LYS A 45 4.53 -12.04 -10.14
C LYS A 45 4.35 -12.03 -8.63
N VAL A 46 5.46 -11.90 -7.90
CA VAL A 46 5.40 -11.62 -6.46
C VAL A 46 5.04 -10.16 -6.29
N ARG A 47 4.01 -9.87 -5.47
CA ARG A 47 3.59 -8.49 -5.20
C ARG A 47 3.67 -8.21 -3.71
N LEU A 48 4.21 -7.06 -3.36
CA LEU A 48 4.37 -6.62 -1.97
C LEU A 48 3.62 -5.31 -1.76
N LEU A 49 2.63 -5.34 -0.86
CA LEU A 49 1.70 -4.25 -0.61
C LEU A 49 2.08 -3.52 0.68
N SER A 50 2.40 -2.23 0.60
CA SER A 50 2.56 -1.33 1.73
C SER A 50 1.31 -0.47 1.87
N VAL A 51 0.44 -0.81 2.84
CA VAL A 51 -0.82 -0.09 3.08
C VAL A 51 -0.59 0.94 4.19
N VAL A 52 -0.81 2.21 3.89
CA VAL A 52 -0.65 3.34 4.83
C VAL A 52 -1.92 4.20 4.86
N PRO A 53 -2.27 4.81 6.01
CA PRO A 53 -3.44 5.68 6.07
C PRO A 53 -3.32 6.92 5.15
N SER A 54 -2.16 7.57 5.16
CA SER A 54 -1.87 8.80 4.39
C SER A 54 -0.36 9.05 4.34
N LEU A 55 0.17 9.39 3.18
CA LEU A 55 1.59 9.73 2.97
C LEU A 55 1.95 11.12 3.50
N ASP A 56 0.97 12.00 3.71
CA ASP A 56 1.13 13.34 4.27
C ASP A 56 1.51 13.37 5.77
N THR A 57 1.80 12.21 6.38
CA THR A 57 2.26 12.12 7.78
C THR A 57 3.73 11.70 7.85
N GLY A 58 4.49 12.30 8.77
CA GLY A 58 5.95 12.08 8.84
C GLY A 58 6.39 10.62 8.98
N ILE A 59 5.62 9.78 9.67
CA ILE A 59 5.92 8.35 9.84
C ILE A 59 5.63 7.57 8.54
N CYS A 60 4.47 7.79 7.92
CA CYS A 60 4.13 7.12 6.67
C CYS A 60 5.07 7.55 5.55
N HIS A 61 5.47 8.82 5.51
CA HIS A 61 6.53 9.30 4.61
C HIS A 61 7.83 8.51 4.80
N ALA A 62 8.34 8.41 6.04
CA ALA A 62 9.59 7.70 6.30
C ALA A 62 9.50 6.20 5.96
N GLN A 63 8.37 5.56 6.26
CA GLN A 63 8.09 4.17 5.87
C GLN A 63 8.13 4.01 4.35
N THR A 64 7.38 4.84 3.61
CA THR A 64 7.25 4.71 2.16
C THR A 64 8.56 5.02 1.44
N LYS A 65 9.36 5.99 1.91
CA LYS A 65 10.69 6.23 1.36
C LYS A 65 11.59 5.01 1.53
N ARG A 66 11.67 4.47 2.74
CA ARG A 66 12.46 3.27 3.03
C ARG A 66 11.98 2.07 2.20
N PHE A 67 10.67 1.93 2.04
CA PHE A 67 10.06 0.89 1.21
C PHE A 67 10.51 0.98 -0.25
N ASN A 68 10.48 2.18 -0.84
CA ASN A 68 10.92 2.41 -2.21
C ASN A 68 12.42 2.15 -2.40
N ASP A 69 13.26 2.58 -1.45
CA ASP A 69 14.71 2.35 -1.48
C ASP A 69 15.06 0.85 -1.45
N GLU A 70 14.31 0.06 -0.67
CA GLU A 70 14.48 -1.40 -0.62
C GLU A 70 13.87 -2.08 -1.86
N ALA A 71 12.73 -1.59 -2.37
CA ALA A 71 12.08 -2.10 -3.56
C ALA A 71 13.00 -2.05 -4.79
N ALA A 72 13.78 -0.98 -4.94
CA ALA A 72 14.73 -0.80 -6.04
C ALA A 72 15.80 -1.90 -6.15
N LYS A 73 15.99 -2.72 -5.10
CA LYS A 73 16.96 -3.82 -5.07
C LYS A 73 16.43 -5.13 -5.66
N TYR A 74 15.13 -5.21 -5.95
CA TYR A 74 14.48 -6.42 -6.45
C TYR A 74 13.88 -6.15 -7.84
N THR A 75 14.16 -7.03 -8.80
CA THR A 75 13.64 -6.92 -10.18
C THR A 75 12.38 -7.74 -10.40
N ASP A 76 12.16 -8.77 -9.57
CA ASP A 76 11.14 -9.79 -9.79
C ASP A 76 9.93 -9.63 -8.85
N VAL A 77 9.87 -8.50 -8.14
CA VAL A 77 8.82 -8.16 -7.18
C VAL A 77 8.17 -6.85 -7.60
N GLU A 78 6.84 -6.84 -7.67
CA GLU A 78 6.05 -5.64 -7.87
C GLU A 78 5.70 -5.02 -6.52
N PHE A 79 6.20 -3.81 -6.27
CA PHE A 79 5.96 -3.08 -5.02
C PHE A 79 4.84 -2.06 -5.21
N MET A 80 3.86 -2.06 -4.30
CA MET A 80 2.75 -1.13 -4.34
C MET A 80 2.59 -0.45 -2.99
N THR A 81 2.57 0.88 -2.98
CA THR A 81 2.09 1.66 -1.85
C THR A 81 0.63 2.00 -2.07
N ILE A 82 -0.22 1.70 -1.10
CA ILE A 82 -1.67 1.91 -1.15
C ILE A 82 -2.05 2.84 0.00
N SER A 83 -2.76 3.91 -0.31
CA SER A 83 -3.32 4.84 0.68
C SER A 83 -4.71 5.30 0.28
N ALA A 84 -5.40 5.97 1.20
CA ALA A 84 -6.72 6.56 0.95
C ALA A 84 -6.63 7.98 0.33
N GLU A 85 -5.43 8.42 -0.08
CA GLU A 85 -5.23 9.73 -0.71
C GLU A 85 -5.64 9.72 -2.18
N HIS A 86 -6.06 10.89 -2.67
CA HIS A 86 -6.30 11.07 -4.10
C HIS A 86 -5.00 10.80 -4.89
N PRO A 87 -5.07 10.13 -6.06
CA PRO A 87 -3.89 9.80 -6.88
C PRO A 87 -2.93 10.96 -7.16
N PHE A 88 -3.47 12.18 -7.29
CA PHE A 88 -2.66 13.39 -7.50
C PHE A 88 -1.77 13.74 -6.30
N ASN A 89 -2.20 13.49 -5.06
CA ASN A 89 -1.41 13.74 -3.87
C ASN A 89 -0.26 12.74 -3.77
N GLN A 90 -0.55 11.46 -4.05
CA GLN A 90 0.47 10.41 -4.09
C GLN A 90 1.49 10.68 -5.20
N LYS A 91 1.06 11.12 -6.38
CA LYS A 91 1.95 11.50 -7.48
C LYS A 91 2.85 12.69 -7.11
N ARG A 92 2.31 13.69 -6.42
CA ARG A 92 3.08 14.82 -5.90
C ARG A 92 4.16 14.35 -4.92
N TRP A 93 3.81 13.45 -4.00
CA TRP A 93 4.76 12.83 -3.06
C TRP A 93 5.85 12.03 -3.78
N VAL A 94 5.51 11.29 -4.83
CA VAL A 94 6.55 10.61 -5.63
C VAL A 94 7.49 11.65 -6.26
N THR A 95 6.97 12.76 -6.77
CA THR A 95 7.78 13.72 -7.54
C THR A 95 8.74 14.55 -6.68
N ASN A 96 8.37 14.86 -5.44
CA ASN A 96 9.19 15.71 -4.57
C ASN A 96 10.12 14.92 -3.63
N GLU A 97 9.91 13.61 -3.43
CA GLU A 97 10.60 12.81 -2.41
C GLU A 97 11.27 11.51 -2.92
N SER A 98 11.21 11.24 -4.24
CA SER A 98 12.00 10.17 -4.91
C SER A 98 13.49 10.32 -4.66
#